data_AF-A0A3C1CKY4-F1
#
_entry.id   AF-A0A3C1CKY4-F1
#
_cell.length_a   1.000
_cell.length_b   1.000
_cell.length_c   1.000
_cell.angle_alpha   90.00
_cell.angle_beta   90.00
_cell.angle_gamma   90.00
#
_symmetry.space_group_name_H-M   'P 1'
#
loop_
_entity.id
_entity.type
_entity.pdbx_description
1 polymer ?
#
loop_
_entity_poly.entity_id
_entity_poly.type
_entity_poly.pdbx_seq_one_letter_code
_entity_poly.pdbx_strand_id
1 'polypeptide(L)'
;MTEAAQRRRLAEALTKALHLAVPPVAISFEEAPPAGVPAFDEPMSAPAADGRRGRVAAGCVFWVRAAERVFSTVPDDHGNCSVGRFTHGLARAEEVAGNDDVAA
;
A
#
# COMPACT_ATOMS: atom_id res chain seq x y z
N MET A 1 10.02 7.21 -24.12
CA MET A 1 8.92 6.31 -23.69
C MET A 1 8.49 6.75 -22.31
N THR A 2 7.19 6.93 -22.03
CA THR A 2 6.74 7.34 -20.70
C THR A 2 6.87 6.19 -19.70
N GLU A 3 7.02 6.50 -18.42
CA GLU A 3 7.13 5.50 -17.35
C GLU A 3 5.92 4.55 -17.33
N ALA A 4 4.71 5.10 -17.54
CA ALA A 4 3.49 4.30 -17.67
C ALA A 4 3.53 3.31 -18.84
N ALA A 5 4.13 3.68 -19.97
CA ALA A 5 4.28 2.78 -21.12
C ALA A 5 5.30 1.68 -20.84
N GLN A 6 6.36 1.97 -20.08
CA GLN A 6 7.33 0.97 -19.63
C GLN A 6 6.70 -0.03 -18.66
N ARG A 7 5.97 0.45 -17.65
CA ARG A 7 5.26 -0.39 -16.67
C ARG A 7 4.28 -1.35 -17.36
N ARG A 8 3.55 -0.89 -18.39
CA ARG A 8 2.66 -1.76 -19.21
C ARG A 8 3.42 -2.87 -19.93
N ARG A 9 4.53 -2.55 -20.62
CA ARG A 9 5.34 -3.58 -21.31
C ARG A 9 5.91 -4.62 -20.34
N LEU A 10 6.35 -4.18 -19.16
CA LEU A 10 6.83 -5.09 -18.12
C LEU A 10 5.70 -6.00 -17.60
N ALA A 11 4.51 -5.45 -17.36
CA ALA A 11 3.37 -6.23 -16.94
C ALA A 11 3.00 -7.32 -17.97
N GLU A 12 2.96 -6.98 -19.26
CA GLU A 12 2.73 -7.94 -20.35
C GLU A 12 3.79 -9.05 -20.37
N ALA A 13 5.07 -8.68 -20.24
CA ALA A 13 6.17 -9.63 -20.23
C ALA A 13 6.11 -10.59 -19.03
N LEU A 14 5.83 -10.07 -17.83
CA LEU A 14 5.71 -10.86 -16.61
C LEU A 14 4.51 -11.81 -16.67
N THR A 15 3.34 -11.31 -17.09
CA THR A 15 2.14 -12.14 -17.25
C THR A 15 2.39 -13.29 -18.20
N LYS A 16 3.05 -13.03 -19.34
CA LYS A 16 3.37 -14.07 -20.32
C LYS A 16 4.39 -15.08 -19.80
N ALA A 17 5.45 -14.62 -19.15
CA ALA A 17 6.55 -15.48 -18.71
C ALA A 17 6.20 -16.34 -17.48
N LEU A 18 5.39 -15.80 -16.56
CA LEU A 18 5.05 -16.44 -15.28
C LEU A 18 3.64 -17.04 -15.27
N HIS A 19 2.89 -16.93 -16.38
CA HIS A 19 1.52 -17.41 -16.50
C HIS A 19 0.59 -16.86 -15.40
N LEU A 20 0.70 -15.55 -15.13
CA LEU A 20 -0.02 -14.92 -14.02
C LEU A 20 -1.54 -14.96 -14.25
N ALA A 21 -2.28 -15.40 -13.23
CA ALA A 21 -3.75 -15.37 -13.23
C ALA A 21 -4.31 -13.97 -12.91
N VAL A 22 -3.50 -13.10 -12.30
CA VAL A 22 -3.86 -11.71 -11.96
C VAL A 22 -2.78 -10.76 -12.50
N PRO A 23 -3.15 -9.54 -12.94
CA PRO A 23 -2.16 -8.56 -13.39
C PRO A 23 -1.15 -8.22 -12.29
N PRO A 24 0.15 -8.07 -12.61
CA PRO A 24 1.14 -7.66 -11.63
C PRO A 24 0.93 -6.20 -11.21
N VAL A 25 1.17 -5.92 -9.94
CA VAL A 25 1.13 -4.56 -9.37
C VAL A 25 2.54 -3.94 -9.44
N ALA A 26 2.62 -2.70 -9.91
CA ALA A 26 3.84 -1.91 -9.88
C ALA A 26 3.82 -0.96 -8.66
N ILE A 27 4.87 -0.98 -7.85
CA ILE A 27 5.03 -0.14 -6.66
C ILE A 27 6.29 0.70 -6.81
N SER A 28 6.21 1.98 -6.42
CA SER A 28 7.35 2.88 -6.27
C SER A 28 7.21 3.67 -4.97
N PHE A 29 8.34 4.01 -4.36
CA PHE A 29 8.42 4.88 -3.18
C PHE A 29 9.04 6.19 -3.62
N GLU A 30 8.30 7.29 -3.46
CA GLU A 30 8.68 8.61 -3.94
C GLU A 30 8.52 9.62 -2.79
N GLU A 31 9.30 10.71 -2.80
CA GLU A 31 9.18 11.77 -1.81
C GLU A 31 7.86 12.56 -1.93
N ALA A 32 7.28 12.59 -3.14
CA ALA A 32 6.00 13.23 -3.42
C ALA A 32 5.14 12.38 -4.37
N PRO A 33 3.80 12.47 -4.30
CA PRO A 33 2.91 11.75 -5.21
C PRO A 33 3.24 12.04 -6.69
N PRO A 34 3.32 11.02 -7.55
CA PRO A 34 3.54 11.24 -8.98
C PRO A 34 2.44 12.12 -9.59
N ALA A 35 2.82 12.97 -10.54
CA ALA A 35 1.88 13.89 -11.18
C ALA A 35 0.70 13.13 -11.83
N GLY A 36 -0.52 13.55 -11.51
CA GLY A 36 -1.75 12.95 -12.05
C GLY A 36 -2.15 11.61 -11.42
N VAL A 37 -1.44 11.13 -10.40
CA VAL A 37 -1.86 9.96 -9.62
C VAL A 37 -2.70 10.43 -8.43
N PRO A 38 -3.96 9.99 -8.30
CA PRO A 38 -4.81 10.39 -7.18
C PRO A 38 -4.30 9.83 -5.86
N ALA A 39 -4.55 10.53 -4.75
CA ALA A 39 -4.36 9.98 -3.42
C ALA A 39 -5.44 8.93 -3.13
N PHE A 40 -5.12 7.95 -2.28
CA PHE A 40 -6.12 7.02 -1.76
C PHE A 40 -7.09 7.77 -0.84
N ASP A 41 -8.39 7.58 -1.08
CA ASP A 41 -9.43 8.51 -0.64
C ASP A 41 -10.46 7.88 0.31
N GLU A 42 -10.31 6.61 0.69
CA GLU A 42 -11.22 5.99 1.66
C GLU A 42 -11.11 6.68 3.03
N PRO A 43 -12.21 6.79 3.80
CA PRO A 43 -12.20 7.48 5.08
C PRO A 43 -11.15 6.92 6.04
N MET A 44 -10.52 7.81 6.79
CA MET A 44 -9.65 7.41 7.89
C MET A 44 -10.49 6.74 8.98
N SER A 45 -10.01 5.62 9.53
CA SER A 45 -10.68 4.97 10.66
C SER A 45 -10.76 5.89 11.87
N ALA A 46 -11.67 5.57 12.80
CA ALA A 46 -11.56 6.11 14.14
C ALA A 46 -10.19 5.72 14.75
N PRO A 47 -9.63 6.54 15.64
CA PRO A 47 -8.41 6.16 16.36
C PRO A 47 -8.61 4.91 17.22
N ALA A 48 -7.64 4.01 17.20
CA ALA A 48 -7.51 2.90 18.13
C ALA A 48 -7.16 3.41 19.54
N ALA A 49 -7.18 2.51 20.54
CA ALA A 49 -6.90 2.84 21.93
C ALA A 49 -5.50 3.47 22.15
N ASP A 50 -4.54 3.11 21.29
CA ASP A 50 -3.18 3.66 21.27
C ASP A 50 -3.03 4.91 20.39
N GLY A 51 -4.13 5.44 19.87
CA GLY A 51 -4.18 6.64 19.04
C GLY A 51 -3.88 6.43 17.55
N ARG A 52 -3.52 5.20 17.13
CA ARG A 52 -3.28 4.90 15.70
C ARG A 52 -4.57 4.96 14.90
N ARG A 53 -4.45 5.31 13.63
CA ARG A 53 -5.54 5.29 12.65
C ARG A 53 -4.99 4.99 11.26
N GLY A 54 -5.81 4.47 10.37
CA GLY A 54 -5.44 4.13 8.99
C GLY A 54 -6.67 4.12 8.10
N ARG A 55 -6.48 4.24 6.78
CA ARG A 55 -7.61 4.20 5.83
C ARG A 55 -8.11 2.80 5.55
N VAL A 56 -7.33 1.79 5.94
CA VAL A 56 -7.64 0.37 5.80
C VAL A 56 -7.32 -0.34 7.11
N ALA A 57 -7.93 -1.50 7.34
CA ALA A 57 -7.64 -2.33 8.50
C ALA A 57 -6.21 -2.91 8.45
N ALA A 58 -5.73 -3.28 7.26
CA ALA A 58 -4.39 -3.83 7.06
C ALA A 58 -3.75 -3.27 5.79
N GLY A 59 -2.45 -2.97 5.83
CA GLY A 59 -1.72 -2.39 4.70
C GLY A 59 -1.69 -3.29 3.46
N CYS A 60 -1.80 -4.62 3.64
CA CYS A 60 -1.92 -5.58 2.54
C CYS A 60 -3.15 -5.33 1.65
N VAL A 61 -4.20 -4.66 2.15
CA VAL A 61 -5.38 -4.29 1.37
C VAL A 61 -5.01 -3.39 0.18
N PHE A 62 -3.97 -2.57 0.28
CA PHE A 62 -3.53 -1.73 -0.84
C PHE A 62 -3.08 -2.55 -2.06
N TRP A 63 -2.56 -3.75 -1.87
CA TRP A 63 -2.21 -4.65 -3.00
C TRP A 63 -3.45 -5.12 -3.75
N VAL A 64 -4.53 -5.40 -3.01
CA VAL A 64 -5.83 -5.77 -3.58
C VAL A 64 -6.40 -4.58 -4.37
N ARG A 65 -6.43 -3.38 -3.76
CA ARG A 65 -6.93 -2.18 -4.44
C ARG A 65 -6.08 -1.79 -5.65
N ALA A 66 -4.77 -2.01 -5.59
CA ALA A 66 -3.84 -1.67 -6.68
C ALA A 66 -3.99 -2.58 -7.90
N ALA A 67 -4.62 -3.75 -7.74
CA ALA A 67 -5.03 -4.57 -8.87
C ALA A 67 -6.20 -3.96 -9.66
N GLU A 68 -6.98 -3.06 -9.04
CA GLU A 68 -8.19 -2.47 -9.62
C GLU A 68 -7.95 -1.03 -10.13
N ARG A 69 -7.13 -0.25 -9.43
CA ARG A 69 -6.91 1.17 -9.75
C ARG A 69 -5.52 1.66 -9.34
N VAL A 70 -5.05 2.71 -10.01
CA VAL A 70 -3.80 3.40 -9.66
C VAL A 70 -4.08 4.48 -8.63
N PHE A 71 -3.27 4.54 -7.58
CA PHE A 71 -3.33 5.56 -6.53
C PHE A 71 -1.98 5.73 -5.84
N SER A 72 -1.85 6.79 -5.05
CA SER A 72 -0.75 7.02 -4.13
C SER A 72 -1.26 6.94 -2.69
N THR A 73 -0.36 6.59 -1.78
CA THR A 73 -0.63 6.52 -0.33
C THR A 73 0.42 7.33 0.41
N VAL A 74 0.06 7.82 1.59
CA VAL A 74 0.96 8.46 2.55
C VAL A 74 1.19 7.57 3.78
N PRO A 75 2.21 7.83 4.61
CA PRO A 75 2.44 7.06 5.83
C PRO A 75 1.19 6.90 6.72
N ASP A 76 0.41 7.96 6.89
CA ASP A 76 -0.84 7.96 7.68
C ASP A 76 -1.88 6.93 7.20
N ASP A 77 -1.87 6.56 5.92
CA ASP A 77 -2.85 5.60 5.39
C ASP A 77 -2.63 4.17 5.94
N HIS A 78 -1.43 3.91 6.47
CA HIS A 78 -0.96 2.58 6.89
C HIS A 78 -1.00 2.38 8.41
N GLY A 79 -1.52 3.34 9.19
CA GLY A 79 -1.33 3.35 10.64
C GLY A 79 -1.98 2.18 11.42
N ASN A 80 -2.96 1.49 10.84
CA ASN A 80 -3.66 0.37 11.49
C ASN A 80 -2.91 -0.97 11.39
N CYS A 81 -1.84 -1.09 10.61
CA CYS A 81 -1.19 -2.37 10.35
C CYS A 81 0.22 -2.44 10.96
N SER A 82 0.41 -3.19 12.04
CA SER A 82 1.71 -3.37 12.72
C SER A 82 2.78 -3.89 11.77
N VAL A 83 2.46 -4.97 11.04
CA VAL A 83 3.35 -5.57 10.03
C VAL A 83 3.70 -4.57 8.93
N GLY A 84 2.68 -3.82 8.44
CA GLY A 84 2.87 -2.81 7.40
C GLY A 84 3.80 -1.69 7.88
N ARG A 85 3.52 -1.10 9.05
CA ARG A 85 4.33 -0.02 9.61
C ARG A 85 5.78 -0.43 9.82
N PHE A 86 6.02 -1.64 10.35
CA PHE A 86 7.39 -2.14 10.51
C PHE A 86 8.09 -2.37 9.16
N THR A 87 7.42 -3.05 8.23
CA THR A 87 8.00 -3.39 6.90
C THR A 87 8.31 -2.14 6.08
N HIS A 88 7.51 -1.08 6.22
CA HIS A 88 7.71 0.21 5.56
C HIS A 88 8.59 1.18 6.36
N GLY A 89 9.17 0.76 7.51
CA GLY A 89 10.04 1.62 8.32
C GLY A 89 9.34 2.78 9.04
N LEU A 90 8.01 2.71 9.18
CA LEU A 90 7.17 3.69 9.88
C LEU A 90 7.06 3.44 11.39
N ALA A 91 7.59 2.30 11.85
CA ALA A 91 7.67 1.93 13.26
C ALA A 91 8.82 0.94 13.48
N ARG A 92 9.34 0.92 14.70
CA ARG A 92 10.32 -0.07 15.19
C ARG A 92 9.60 -1.33 15.65
N ALA A 93 10.35 -2.44 15.72
CA ALA A 93 9.81 -3.72 16.19
C ALA A 93 9.22 -3.60 17.61
N GLU A 94 9.87 -2.84 18.50
CA GLU A 94 9.41 -2.63 19.88
C GLU A 94 8.06 -1.91 19.95
N GLU A 95 7.73 -1.07 18.95
CA GLU A 95 6.49 -0.29 18.89
C GLU A 95 5.31 -1.10 18.33
N VAL A 96 5.55 -2.28 17.75
CA VAL A 96 4.52 -3.07 17.06
C VAL A 96 4.40 -4.52 17.53
N ALA A 97 5.28 -4.97 18.43
CA ALA A 97 5.28 -6.34 18.95
C ALA A 97 4.08 -6.67 19.86
N GLY A 98 3.28 -5.65 20.26
CA GLY A 98 2.15 -5.79 21.17
C GLY A 98 0.90 -6.47 20.61
N ASN A 99 0.83 -6.70 19.29
CA ASN A 99 -0.36 -7.21 18.59
C ASN A 99 -1.62 -6.34 18.74
N ASP A 100 -1.45 -5.04 18.98
CA ASP A 100 -2.55 -4.10 19.21
C ASP A 100 -3.48 -3.94 17.99
N ASP A 101 -3.06 -4.38 16.81
CA ASP A 101 -3.85 -4.40 15.56
C ASP A 101 -4.63 -5.69 15.31
N VAL A 102 -4.45 -6.76 16.11
CA VAL A 102 -5.12 -8.05 15.88
C VAL A 102 -6.57 -8.06 16.37
N ALA A 103 -6.94 -7.13 17.23
CA ALA A 103 -8.29 -6.98 17.77
C ALA A 103 -9.15 -5.94 17.03
N ALA A 104 -8.61 -5.29 15.99
CA ALA A 104 -9.22 -4.19 15.24
C ALA A 104 -10.14 -4.65 14.10
#